data_AF-A0A1Y1ZDI7-F1
#
_entry.id   AF-A0A1Y1ZDI7-F1
#
_cell.length_a   1.000
_cell.length_b   1.000
_cell.length_c   1.000
_cell.angle_alpha   90.00
_cell.angle_beta   90.00
_cell.angle_gamma   90.00
#
_symmetry.space_group_name_H-M   'P 1'
#
loop_
_entity.id
_entity.type
_entity.pdbx_description
1 polymer ?
#
loop_
_entity_poly.entity_id
_entity_poly.type
_entity_poly.pdbx_seq_one_letter_code
_entity_poly.pdbx_strand_id
1 'polypeptide(L)'
;MFHSPYLKAAKSSQTTITNEQLNSFSYGADQFKLAIIGDSGTEKEANEVMKLTSFDALLHLGDYDYECSPDKYFNTVLDKSRKYQFMGVIGNHDAKHECSDSEAERFKNNVYNEMTSSKNSRVKCEFSSSKFMWSCVYKNMRIIGLTPGINGADNRKEQLAFLKKHLNNASEDWKICSWHYYDKYYHTGKYLNDGDIVSGHDSDSESFYDYCREQGAIIFSAHDHVYARTHVMSQFKKPTIDKYDRITDASIVQIRKGATIDILNGTGGWEIYIEQGEQKDYSHWQKKYARGSKSENAKKYGGLFCDFNYGGNPKKAYCQFLRINSSDKVFDSFYIYRNENPSSVKYTKIDDDFKNEKLNAYKTAHNIHDSVPEKENKSFPKSIINATTLGIGGSVCVAIAALGGGIFLYKRNKKYDNIPKSMILSFYSTNGTYDNNNNSVNYTLINTKDNSHVIDGFATVKHNEFYQNQDENNGYDEPSYYSNAYDDDNYPSNSRKYNYYTRQPDTDNGISPQVTVNNNYTDNNNIFSKYQ
;
A
#
# COMPACT_ATOMS: atom_id res chain seq x y z
N MET A 1 81.79 -10.39 21.18
CA MET A 1 80.86 -10.84 20.12
C MET A 1 79.50 -11.06 20.76
N PHE A 2 78.59 -10.10 20.63
CA PHE A 2 77.21 -10.22 21.15
C PHE A 2 76.29 -10.59 19.99
N HIS A 3 75.61 -11.74 20.10
CA HIS A 3 74.52 -12.13 19.20
C HIS A 3 73.20 -11.57 19.75
N SER A 4 72.58 -10.67 18.99
CA SER A 4 71.23 -10.16 19.22
C SER A 4 70.20 -11.13 18.64
N PRO A 5 69.17 -11.58 19.39
CA PRO A 5 68.12 -12.40 18.82
C PRO A 5 67.12 -11.52 18.05
N TYR A 6 66.86 -11.94 16.82
CA TYR A 6 65.86 -11.42 15.91
C TYR A 6 64.47 -11.31 16.58
N LEU A 7 64.00 -10.07 16.76
CA LEU A 7 62.59 -9.76 16.94
C LEU A 7 61.85 -10.07 15.62
N LYS A 8 61.15 -11.21 15.56
CA LYS A 8 60.14 -11.46 14.53
C LYS A 8 58.98 -10.49 14.78
N ALA A 9 58.89 -9.45 13.95
CA ALA A 9 57.71 -8.61 13.86
C ALA A 9 56.50 -9.50 13.50
N ALA A 10 55.56 -9.65 14.44
CA ALA A 10 54.26 -10.22 14.16
C ALA A 10 53.53 -9.25 13.22
N LYS A 11 53.44 -9.60 11.93
CA LYS A 11 52.55 -8.90 10.99
C LYS A 11 51.13 -9.03 11.55
N SER A 12 50.55 -7.94 12.01
CA SER A 12 49.11 -7.87 12.24
C SER A 12 48.43 -8.03 10.88
N SER A 13 47.91 -9.22 10.60
CA SER A 13 47.03 -9.40 9.46
C SER A 13 45.76 -8.61 9.76
N GLN A 14 45.57 -7.47 9.13
CA GLN A 14 44.25 -6.83 9.09
C GLN A 14 43.28 -7.84 8.45
N THR A 15 42.42 -8.43 9.27
CA THR A 15 41.40 -9.35 8.80
C THR A 15 40.36 -8.53 8.03
N THR A 16 40.47 -8.48 6.70
CA THR A 16 39.45 -7.86 5.85
C THR A 16 38.18 -8.70 5.92
N ILE A 17 37.12 -8.15 6.50
CA ILE A 17 35.82 -8.81 6.59
C ILE A 17 35.14 -8.73 5.22
N THR A 18 34.82 -9.88 4.65
CA THR A 18 34.18 -10.01 3.33
C THR A 18 32.68 -9.71 3.39
N ASN A 19 32.07 -9.37 2.24
CA ASN A 19 30.62 -9.20 2.17
C ASN A 19 29.88 -10.52 2.43
N GLU A 20 30.44 -11.66 2.01
CA GLU A 20 29.89 -12.99 2.27
C GLU A 20 29.79 -13.27 3.77
N GLN A 21 30.85 -12.95 4.53
CA GLN A 21 30.85 -13.07 5.99
C GLN A 21 29.75 -12.19 6.61
N LEU A 22 29.65 -10.92 6.20
CA LEU A 22 28.59 -10.04 6.70
C LEU A 22 27.19 -10.51 6.29
N ASN A 23 27.00 -11.03 5.08
CA ASN A 23 25.71 -11.51 4.61
C ASN A 23 25.25 -12.75 5.38
N SER A 24 26.18 -13.64 5.76
CA SER A 24 25.90 -14.81 6.59
C SER A 24 25.66 -14.51 8.08
N PHE A 25 26.08 -13.32 8.54
CA PHE A 25 25.89 -12.91 9.93
C PHE A 25 24.46 -12.40 10.17
N SER A 26 23.77 -13.01 11.13
CA SER A 26 22.44 -12.55 11.55
C SER A 26 22.55 -11.28 12.39
N TYR A 27 21.91 -10.20 11.93
CA TYR A 27 21.89 -8.91 12.61
C TYR A 27 20.65 -8.11 12.19
N GLY A 28 20.10 -7.32 13.11
CA GLY A 28 18.92 -6.51 12.87
C GLY A 28 17.61 -7.24 13.17
N ALA A 29 16.54 -6.87 12.48
CA ALA A 29 15.22 -7.46 12.66
C ALA A 29 15.01 -8.65 11.71
N ASP A 30 14.29 -9.68 12.16
CA ASP A 30 13.96 -10.81 11.31
C ASP A 30 13.21 -10.37 10.05
N GLN A 31 13.75 -10.73 8.88
CA GLN A 31 13.04 -10.59 7.61
C GLN A 31 11.78 -11.46 7.62
N PHE A 32 10.72 -10.97 7.01
CA PHE A 32 9.52 -11.75 6.74
C PHE A 32 8.83 -11.27 5.46
N LYS A 33 8.16 -12.17 4.77
CA LYS A 33 7.43 -11.87 3.54
C LYS A 33 5.93 -11.85 3.76
N LEU A 34 5.31 -10.71 3.45
CA LEU A 34 3.86 -10.56 3.37
C LEU A 34 3.42 -10.69 1.91
N ALA A 35 2.49 -11.60 1.63
CA ALA A 35 1.70 -11.60 0.40
C ALA A 35 0.47 -10.70 0.60
N ILE A 36 0.19 -9.83 -0.36
CA ILE A 36 -0.99 -8.97 -0.40
C ILE A 36 -1.74 -9.32 -1.68
N ILE A 37 -2.98 -9.81 -1.55
CA ILE A 37 -3.80 -10.33 -2.65
C ILE A 37 -5.26 -9.91 -2.39
N GLY A 38 -5.98 -9.44 -3.39
CA GLY A 38 -7.43 -9.25 -3.36
C GLY A 38 -8.06 -9.89 -4.59
N ASP A 39 -9.38 -10.05 -4.58
CA ASP A 39 -10.16 -10.41 -5.78
C ASP A 39 -9.66 -11.71 -6.42
N SER A 40 -9.49 -12.74 -5.58
CA SER A 40 -8.86 -13.99 -5.99
C SER A 40 -9.85 -14.96 -6.64
N GLY A 41 -11.08 -15.01 -6.14
CA GLY A 41 -12.00 -16.08 -6.49
C GLY A 41 -11.46 -17.45 -6.05
N THR A 42 -12.01 -18.52 -6.63
CA THR A 42 -11.68 -19.90 -6.22
C THR A 42 -11.03 -20.74 -7.30
N GLU A 43 -10.63 -20.09 -8.38
CA GLU A 43 -10.32 -20.78 -9.62
C GLU A 43 -8.87 -21.30 -9.57
N LYS A 44 -8.49 -22.13 -10.55
CA LYS A 44 -7.14 -22.70 -10.58
C LYS A 44 -6.06 -21.60 -10.56
N GLU A 45 -6.36 -20.45 -11.18
CA GLU A 45 -5.46 -19.31 -11.23
C GLU A 45 -5.23 -18.68 -9.85
N ALA A 46 -6.23 -18.63 -8.97
CA ALA A 46 -6.06 -18.17 -7.58
C ALA A 46 -5.04 -19.06 -6.84
N ASN A 47 -5.14 -20.37 -7.03
CA ASN A 47 -4.19 -21.35 -6.50
C ASN A 47 -2.78 -21.20 -7.10
N GLU A 48 -2.65 -20.82 -8.38
CA GLU A 48 -1.36 -20.56 -9.04
C GLU A 48 -0.72 -19.27 -8.52
N VAL A 49 -1.51 -18.22 -8.27
CA VAL A 49 -1.04 -16.96 -7.66
C VAL A 49 -0.45 -17.23 -6.27
N MET A 50 -1.11 -18.04 -5.45
CA MET A 50 -0.62 -18.47 -4.13
C MET A 50 0.70 -19.26 -4.20
N LYS A 51 1.06 -19.82 -5.35
CA LYS A 51 2.31 -20.58 -5.58
C LYS A 51 3.42 -19.75 -6.25
N LEU A 52 3.20 -18.46 -6.53
CA LEU A 52 4.19 -17.61 -7.18
C LEU A 52 5.49 -17.51 -6.37
N THR A 53 5.41 -17.46 -5.04
CA THR A 53 6.57 -17.47 -4.15
C THR A 53 6.15 -17.92 -2.75
N SER A 54 7.11 -18.32 -1.91
CA SER A 54 6.86 -18.59 -0.50
C SER A 54 6.69 -17.30 0.29
N PHE A 55 5.75 -17.25 1.23
CA PHE A 55 5.54 -16.11 2.13
C PHE A 55 5.24 -16.58 3.56
N ASP A 56 5.45 -15.68 4.52
CA ASP A 56 5.26 -15.95 5.95
C ASP A 56 3.86 -15.56 6.45
N ALA A 57 3.23 -14.59 5.77
CA ALA A 57 1.89 -14.14 6.05
C ALA A 57 1.15 -13.73 4.75
N LEU A 58 -0.18 -13.87 4.76
CA LEU A 58 -1.10 -13.42 3.73
C LEU A 58 -2.02 -12.36 4.32
N LEU A 59 -2.10 -11.20 3.66
CA LEU A 59 -3.16 -10.22 3.79
C LEU A 59 -4.08 -10.34 2.57
N HIS A 60 -5.29 -10.86 2.77
CA HIS A 60 -6.31 -10.91 1.72
C HIS A 60 -7.24 -9.69 1.80
N LEU A 61 -7.46 -9.00 0.69
CA LEU A 61 -8.17 -7.72 0.63
C LEU A 61 -9.68 -7.85 0.31
N GLY A 62 -10.27 -9.00 0.59
CA GLY A 62 -11.69 -9.30 0.31
C GLY A 62 -11.96 -9.90 -1.07
N ASP A 63 -13.22 -10.28 -1.29
CA ASP A 63 -13.77 -10.96 -2.45
C ASP A 63 -13.12 -12.32 -2.70
N TYR A 64 -13.55 -13.29 -1.90
CA TYR A 64 -12.93 -14.61 -1.82
C TYR A 64 -13.41 -15.59 -2.90
N ASP A 65 -14.68 -15.53 -3.34
CA ASP A 65 -15.21 -16.56 -4.25
C ASP A 65 -16.13 -16.10 -5.39
N TYR A 66 -16.79 -14.94 -5.29
CA TYR A 66 -17.78 -14.43 -6.26
C TYR A 66 -19.00 -15.32 -6.53
N GLU A 67 -19.24 -16.33 -5.69
CA GLU A 67 -20.28 -17.35 -5.88
C GLU A 67 -21.20 -17.50 -4.66
N CYS A 68 -21.02 -16.66 -3.64
CA CYS A 68 -21.75 -16.76 -2.38
C CYS A 68 -21.67 -18.17 -1.76
N SER A 69 -20.46 -18.76 -1.82
CA SER A 69 -20.15 -20.10 -1.31
C SER A 69 -19.13 -20.01 -0.16
N PRO A 70 -19.55 -19.59 1.05
CA PRO A 70 -18.65 -19.09 2.11
C PRO A 70 -17.46 -19.96 2.49
N ASP A 71 -17.50 -21.27 2.23
CA ASP A 71 -16.41 -22.19 2.58
C ASP A 71 -15.45 -22.47 1.41
N LYS A 72 -15.82 -22.13 0.17
CA LYS A 72 -15.13 -22.60 -1.05
C LYS A 72 -13.68 -22.13 -1.08
N TYR A 73 -13.43 -20.83 -0.90
CA TYR A 73 -12.08 -20.28 -0.81
C TYR A 73 -11.27 -20.91 0.33
N PHE A 74 -11.85 -20.99 1.53
CA PHE A 74 -11.18 -21.52 2.72
C PHE A 74 -10.88 -23.02 2.63
N ASN A 75 -11.61 -23.75 1.78
CA ASN A 75 -11.39 -25.17 1.54
C ASN A 75 -10.44 -25.47 0.39
N THR A 76 -10.41 -24.61 -0.63
CA THR A 76 -9.78 -24.93 -1.93
C THR A 76 -8.59 -24.06 -2.30
N VAL A 77 -8.50 -22.84 -1.76
CA VAL A 77 -7.40 -21.89 -2.03
C VAL A 77 -6.58 -21.66 -0.78
N LEU A 78 -7.23 -21.39 0.36
CA LEU A 78 -6.54 -21.27 1.64
C LEU A 78 -6.08 -22.66 2.10
N ASP A 79 -4.80 -22.98 1.87
CA ASP A 79 -4.22 -24.28 2.18
C ASP A 79 -4.48 -24.68 3.64
N LYS A 80 -5.20 -25.79 3.84
CA LYS A 80 -5.50 -26.31 5.19
C LYS A 80 -4.24 -26.69 5.97
N SER A 81 -3.14 -27.00 5.28
CA SER A 81 -1.82 -27.31 5.85
C SER A 81 -0.87 -26.10 5.91
N ARG A 82 -1.38 -24.89 5.64
CA ARG A 82 -0.59 -23.66 5.61
C ARG A 82 0.24 -23.48 6.88
N LYS A 83 1.48 -23.02 6.68
CA LYS A 83 2.38 -22.53 7.75
C LYS A 83 2.37 -21.01 7.86
N TYR A 84 1.96 -20.32 6.79
CA TYR A 84 1.85 -18.87 6.77
C TYR A 84 0.66 -18.39 7.61
N GLN A 85 0.78 -17.18 8.14
CA GLN A 85 -0.29 -16.51 8.86
C GLN A 85 -1.31 -15.88 7.90
N PHE A 86 -2.55 -15.72 8.31
CA PHE A 86 -3.65 -15.19 7.50
C PHE A 86 -4.32 -14.01 8.22
N MET A 87 -4.52 -12.92 7.49
CA MET A 87 -5.38 -11.80 7.85
C MET A 87 -6.24 -11.47 6.64
N GLY A 88 -7.55 -11.25 6.86
CA GLY A 88 -8.51 -11.07 5.78
C GLY A 88 -9.43 -9.87 6.04
N VAL A 89 -9.64 -9.08 4.99
CA VAL A 89 -10.70 -8.07 4.91
C VAL A 89 -11.94 -8.72 4.26
N ILE A 90 -13.14 -8.22 4.57
CA ILE A 90 -14.38 -8.63 3.92
C ILE A 90 -14.64 -7.68 2.73
N GLY A 91 -14.83 -8.24 1.53
CA GLY A 91 -15.20 -7.51 0.32
C GLY A 91 -16.71 -7.50 0.10
N ASN A 92 -17.17 -6.86 -0.99
CA ASN A 92 -18.60 -6.72 -1.22
C ASN A 92 -19.25 -8.06 -1.62
N HIS A 93 -18.53 -8.92 -2.35
CA HIS A 93 -19.01 -10.26 -2.73
C HIS A 93 -19.03 -11.24 -1.54
N ASP A 94 -18.51 -10.84 -0.39
CA ASP A 94 -18.51 -11.63 0.84
C ASP A 94 -19.62 -11.18 1.83
N ALA A 95 -20.41 -10.16 1.47
CA ALA A 95 -21.26 -9.41 2.39
C ALA A 95 -22.74 -9.39 1.97
N LYS A 96 -23.56 -8.71 2.80
CA LYS A 96 -24.99 -8.50 2.50
C LYS A 96 -25.15 -7.72 1.19
N HIS A 97 -26.34 -7.76 0.60
CA HIS A 97 -26.66 -7.23 -0.74
C HIS A 97 -26.22 -8.14 -1.89
N GLU A 98 -24.97 -8.60 -1.88
CA GLU A 98 -24.48 -9.58 -2.87
C GLU A 98 -24.89 -11.01 -2.50
N CYS A 99 -24.69 -11.39 -1.24
CA CYS A 99 -25.10 -12.69 -0.73
C CYS A 99 -26.27 -12.59 0.25
N SER A 100 -26.90 -13.73 0.55
CA SER A 100 -27.91 -13.78 1.61
C SER A 100 -27.29 -13.45 2.98
N ASP A 101 -28.10 -12.96 3.91
CA ASP A 101 -27.65 -12.64 5.28
C ASP A 101 -26.94 -13.83 5.95
N SER A 102 -27.41 -15.05 5.69
CA SER A 102 -26.80 -16.26 6.24
C SER A 102 -25.43 -16.56 5.61
N GLU A 103 -25.25 -16.32 4.31
CA GLU A 103 -23.97 -16.55 3.64
C GLU A 103 -22.96 -15.48 4.04
N ALA A 104 -23.36 -14.21 4.05
CA ALA A 104 -22.53 -13.09 4.49
C ALA A 104 -22.03 -13.28 5.94
N GLU A 105 -22.91 -13.73 6.85
CA GLU A 105 -22.51 -14.02 8.23
C GLU A 105 -21.51 -15.20 8.29
N ARG A 106 -21.64 -16.20 7.41
CA ARG A 106 -20.70 -17.32 7.33
C ARG A 106 -19.35 -16.89 6.77
N PHE A 107 -19.28 -16.03 5.76
CA PHE A 107 -18.00 -15.48 5.28
C PHE A 107 -17.25 -14.76 6.40
N LYS A 108 -17.94 -13.82 7.07
CA LYS A 108 -17.37 -13.08 8.20
C LYS A 108 -16.86 -14.02 9.29
N ASN A 109 -17.63 -15.05 9.63
CA ASN A 109 -17.21 -16.03 10.63
C ASN A 109 -16.05 -16.91 10.14
N ASN A 110 -15.99 -17.29 8.87
CA ASN A 110 -14.87 -18.06 8.31
C ASN A 110 -13.56 -17.25 8.36
N VAL A 111 -13.58 -15.98 7.95
CA VAL A 111 -12.43 -15.07 8.08
C VAL A 111 -11.99 -14.96 9.55
N TYR A 112 -12.93 -14.64 10.44
CA TYR A 112 -12.65 -14.52 11.88
C TYR A 112 -12.06 -15.81 12.47
N ASN A 113 -12.63 -16.97 12.15
CA ASN A 113 -12.18 -18.27 12.64
C ASN A 113 -10.77 -18.59 12.14
N GLU A 114 -10.46 -18.33 10.87
CA GLU A 114 -9.10 -18.55 10.34
C GLU A 114 -8.08 -17.63 10.98
N MET A 115 -8.44 -16.36 11.24
CA MET A 115 -7.57 -15.38 11.88
C MET A 115 -7.35 -15.65 13.38
N THR A 116 -8.27 -16.34 14.05
CA THR A 116 -8.19 -16.67 15.49
C THR A 116 -7.79 -18.13 15.77
N SER A 117 -7.68 -18.95 14.73
CA SER A 117 -7.27 -20.35 14.85
C SER A 117 -5.82 -20.51 15.34
N SER A 118 -5.47 -21.71 15.82
CA SER A 118 -4.11 -22.06 16.21
C SER A 118 -3.08 -21.97 15.07
N LYS A 119 -3.53 -22.05 13.80
CA LYS A 119 -2.68 -21.87 12.61
C LYS A 119 -2.21 -20.41 12.46
N ASN A 120 -2.90 -19.47 13.11
CA ASN A 120 -2.58 -18.05 13.10
C ASN A 120 -1.92 -17.55 14.39
N SER A 121 -1.33 -18.45 15.17
CA SER A 121 -0.80 -18.18 16.52
C SER A 121 0.35 -17.17 16.60
N ARG A 122 0.97 -16.78 15.48
CA ARG A 122 2.04 -15.77 15.44
C ARG A 122 1.52 -14.35 15.20
N VAL A 123 0.22 -14.19 14.97
CA VAL A 123 -0.45 -12.89 14.84
C VAL A 123 -1.31 -12.66 16.08
N LYS A 124 -1.22 -11.45 16.64
CA LYS A 124 -2.08 -11.03 17.76
C LYS A 124 -3.07 -10.00 17.27
N CYS A 125 -4.35 -10.34 17.25
CA CYS A 125 -5.41 -9.49 16.72
C CYS A 125 -6.38 -9.04 17.82
N GLU A 126 -6.77 -7.77 17.77
CA GLU A 126 -7.93 -7.22 18.45
C GLU A 126 -9.02 -6.97 17.39
N PHE A 127 -10.23 -7.46 17.63
CA PHE A 127 -11.37 -7.31 16.72
C PHE A 127 -12.39 -6.32 17.30
N SER A 128 -13.11 -5.62 16.43
CA SER A 128 -14.35 -4.95 16.82
C SER A 128 -15.40 -5.98 17.27
N SER A 129 -16.44 -5.52 17.97
CA SER A 129 -17.57 -6.37 18.35
C SER A 129 -18.28 -6.97 17.13
N SER A 130 -18.35 -6.23 16.03
CA SER A 130 -18.94 -6.66 14.76
C SER A 130 -18.10 -7.69 14.00
N LYS A 131 -16.79 -7.77 14.30
CA LYS A 131 -15.74 -8.55 13.61
C LYS A 131 -15.40 -8.08 12.18
N PHE A 132 -15.99 -6.99 11.71
CA PHE A 132 -15.64 -6.40 10.40
C PHE A 132 -14.35 -5.58 10.44
N MET A 133 -13.91 -5.15 11.63
CA MET A 133 -12.67 -4.42 11.82
C MET A 133 -11.72 -5.17 12.74
N TRP A 134 -10.43 -5.03 12.48
CA TRP A 134 -9.40 -5.65 13.31
C TRP A 134 -8.09 -4.87 13.27
N SER A 135 -7.32 -5.00 14.36
CA SER A 135 -5.96 -4.52 14.46
C SER A 135 -5.06 -5.68 14.89
N CYS A 136 -4.16 -6.08 14.01
CA CYS A 136 -3.25 -7.19 14.22
C CYS A 136 -1.81 -6.70 14.35
N VAL A 137 -1.03 -7.40 15.17
CA VAL A 137 0.42 -7.29 15.23
C VAL A 137 1.03 -8.59 14.73
N TYR A 138 1.90 -8.48 13.73
CA TYR A 138 2.73 -9.57 13.24
C TYR A 138 4.19 -9.11 13.20
N LYS A 139 5.06 -9.75 14.00
CA LYS A 139 6.45 -9.30 14.20
C LYS A 139 6.50 -7.81 14.59
N ASN A 140 7.27 -6.98 13.88
CA ASN A 140 7.37 -5.53 14.09
C ASN A 140 6.42 -4.74 13.17
N MET A 141 5.26 -5.31 12.81
CA MET A 141 4.27 -4.68 11.94
C MET A 141 2.88 -4.62 12.57
N ARG A 142 2.27 -3.44 12.53
CA ARG A 142 0.86 -3.18 12.83
C ARG A 142 0.06 -3.20 11.54
N ILE A 143 -1.04 -3.93 11.51
CA ILE A 143 -1.92 -4.04 10.33
C ILE A 143 -3.34 -3.78 10.82
N ILE A 144 -4.06 -2.89 10.14
CA ILE A 144 -5.45 -2.56 10.44
C ILE A 144 -6.29 -2.92 9.22
N GLY A 145 -7.28 -3.80 9.42
CA GLY A 145 -8.30 -4.14 8.43
C GLY A 145 -9.60 -3.43 8.76
N LEU A 146 -10.13 -2.71 7.78
CA LEU A 146 -11.39 -1.98 7.82
C LEU A 146 -12.25 -2.37 6.62
N THR A 147 -13.54 -2.05 6.66
CA THR A 147 -14.52 -2.41 5.63
C THR A 147 -15.46 -1.23 5.32
N PRO A 148 -14.93 -0.04 4.99
CA PRO A 148 -15.76 1.10 4.61
C PRO A 148 -16.56 0.76 3.35
N GLY A 149 -17.83 1.15 3.30
CA GLY A 149 -18.72 0.89 2.17
C GLY A 149 -19.30 -0.53 2.10
N ILE A 150 -18.86 -1.46 2.96
CA ILE A 150 -19.38 -2.84 2.96
C ILE A 150 -20.75 -2.90 3.66
N ASN A 151 -21.75 -3.45 2.96
CA ASN A 151 -23.10 -3.61 3.47
C ASN A 151 -23.13 -4.53 4.71
N GLY A 152 -23.77 -4.05 5.77
CA GLY A 152 -23.87 -4.75 7.06
C GLY A 152 -22.65 -4.61 7.98
N ALA A 153 -21.62 -3.86 7.57
CA ALA A 153 -20.49 -3.50 8.42
C ALA A 153 -20.75 -2.25 9.27
N ASP A 154 -19.81 -1.94 10.17
CA ASP A 154 -19.85 -0.76 11.03
C ASP A 154 -19.91 0.54 10.22
N ASN A 155 -20.55 1.57 10.77
CA ASN A 155 -20.64 2.84 10.06
C ASN A 155 -19.26 3.54 10.00
N ARG A 156 -19.13 4.47 9.05
CA ARG A 156 -17.88 5.19 8.79
C ARG A 156 -17.28 5.85 10.04
N LYS A 157 -18.11 6.41 10.92
CA LYS A 157 -17.65 7.08 12.16
C LYS A 157 -17.00 6.09 13.12
N GLU A 158 -17.59 4.91 13.30
CA GLU A 158 -17.03 3.83 14.11
C GLU A 158 -15.72 3.31 13.52
N GLN A 159 -15.68 3.11 12.21
CA GLN A 159 -14.47 2.65 11.53
C GLN A 159 -13.31 3.63 11.66
N LEU A 160 -13.57 4.94 11.50
CA LEU A 160 -12.56 5.96 11.70
C LEU A 160 -12.09 6.05 13.16
N ALA A 161 -13.00 5.89 14.12
CA ALA A 161 -12.64 5.85 15.53
C ALA A 161 -11.76 4.63 15.87
N PHE A 162 -12.07 3.46 15.30
CA PHE A 162 -11.28 2.24 15.44
C PHE A 162 -9.87 2.44 14.85
N LEU A 163 -9.79 2.94 13.61
CA LEU A 163 -8.53 3.28 12.95
C LEU A 163 -7.67 4.18 13.82
N LYS A 164 -8.24 5.28 14.33
CA LYS A 164 -7.53 6.24 15.18
C LYS A 164 -7.01 5.64 16.46
N LYS A 165 -7.84 4.87 17.16
CA LYS A 165 -7.49 4.20 18.41
C LYS A 165 -6.27 3.30 18.22
N HIS A 166 -6.26 2.52 17.14
CA HIS A 166 -5.25 1.49 16.92
C HIS A 166 -3.97 1.99 16.24
N LEU A 167 -4.04 3.06 15.44
CA LEU A 167 -2.87 3.58 14.75
C LEU A 167 -2.13 4.68 15.54
N ASN A 168 -2.82 5.55 16.27
CA ASN A 168 -2.16 6.59 17.10
C ASN A 168 -1.19 6.00 18.14
N ASN A 169 -1.51 4.80 18.65
CA ASN A 169 -0.75 4.14 19.69
C ASN A 169 0.24 3.08 19.14
N ALA A 170 0.34 2.94 17.82
CA ALA A 170 1.17 1.92 17.20
C ALA A 170 2.66 2.29 17.31
N SER A 171 3.42 1.46 18.02
CA SER A 171 4.87 1.58 18.18
C SER A 171 5.66 0.73 17.18
N GLU A 172 4.96 -0.12 16.42
CA GLU A 172 5.55 -1.01 15.42
C GLU A 172 6.26 -0.22 14.32
N ASP A 173 7.32 -0.81 13.79
CA ASP A 173 8.12 -0.22 12.73
C ASP A 173 7.31 0.00 11.45
N TRP A 174 6.64 -1.06 11.02
CA TRP A 174 5.79 -1.07 9.85
C TRP A 174 4.33 -0.89 10.26
N LYS A 175 3.59 -0.12 9.47
CA LYS A 175 2.17 0.14 9.67
C LYS A 175 1.47 -0.05 8.34
N ILE A 176 0.34 -0.76 8.36
CA ILE A 176 -0.50 -1.02 7.20
C ILE A 176 -1.94 -0.64 7.54
N CYS A 177 -2.56 0.09 6.63
CA CYS A 177 -4.00 0.23 6.54
C CYS A 177 -4.50 -0.58 5.34
N SER A 178 -5.58 -1.32 5.53
CA SER A 178 -6.13 -2.19 4.49
C SER A 178 -7.66 -2.19 4.52
N TRP A 179 -8.24 -2.15 3.33
CA TRP A 179 -9.68 -2.23 3.09
C TRP A 179 -9.93 -2.76 1.67
N HIS A 180 -11.18 -3.05 1.33
CA HIS A 180 -11.53 -3.59 0.02
C HIS A 180 -11.75 -2.49 -1.04
N TYR A 181 -12.69 -1.57 -0.79
CA TYR A 181 -13.05 -0.49 -1.70
C TYR A 181 -11.98 0.61 -1.83
N TYR A 182 -12.16 1.51 -2.79
CA TYR A 182 -11.29 2.66 -3.00
C TYR A 182 -12.09 3.98 -3.04
N ASP A 183 -11.39 5.11 -3.05
CA ASP A 183 -11.98 6.42 -3.36
C ASP A 183 -11.80 6.76 -4.84
N LYS A 184 -12.52 7.79 -5.35
CA LYS A 184 -12.51 8.23 -6.75
C LYS A 184 -11.11 8.35 -7.36
N TYR A 185 -10.15 8.82 -6.58
CA TYR A 185 -8.78 9.04 -7.08
C TYR A 185 -7.94 7.76 -7.18
N TYR A 186 -8.36 6.66 -6.55
CA TYR A 186 -7.53 5.48 -6.33
C TYR A 186 -8.09 4.23 -7.03
N HIS A 187 -8.68 4.42 -8.22
CA HIS A 187 -9.00 3.37 -9.18
C HIS A 187 -8.59 3.76 -10.60
N THR A 188 -8.72 2.83 -11.54
CA THR A 188 -8.31 2.96 -12.95
C THR A 188 -9.48 2.97 -13.92
N GLY A 189 -10.70 3.05 -13.39
CA GLY A 189 -11.87 3.51 -14.15
C GLY A 189 -12.92 2.46 -14.50
N LYS A 190 -12.88 1.22 -13.98
CA LYS A 190 -14.00 0.27 -14.21
C LYS A 190 -15.36 0.88 -13.84
N TYR A 191 -15.45 1.48 -12.65
CA TYR A 191 -16.64 2.15 -12.14
C TYR A 191 -16.43 3.67 -12.11
N LEU A 192 -16.67 4.32 -13.27
CA LEU A 192 -16.35 5.75 -13.48
C LEU A 192 -17.11 6.73 -12.58
N ASN A 193 -18.26 6.31 -12.07
CA ASN A 193 -19.16 7.14 -11.29
C ASN A 193 -19.02 6.91 -9.78
N ASP A 194 -18.12 6.01 -9.35
CA ASP A 194 -17.87 5.80 -7.94
C ASP A 194 -17.21 7.05 -7.36
N GLY A 195 -17.79 7.54 -6.26
CA GLY A 195 -17.21 8.65 -5.51
C GLY A 195 -16.24 8.17 -4.44
N ASP A 196 -16.10 8.97 -3.40
CA ASP A 196 -15.23 8.66 -2.26
C ASP A 196 -15.92 7.70 -1.28
N ILE A 197 -15.96 6.40 -1.61
CA ILE A 197 -16.61 5.34 -0.79
C ILE A 197 -15.95 5.22 0.59
N VAL A 198 -14.62 5.35 0.64
CA VAL A 198 -13.81 5.17 1.85
C VAL A 198 -13.77 6.46 2.66
N SER A 199 -13.45 7.58 2.01
CA SER A 199 -13.31 8.87 2.69
C SER A 199 -14.63 9.63 2.83
N GLY A 200 -15.73 9.22 2.19
CA GLY A 200 -17.01 9.91 2.20
C GLY A 200 -17.03 11.14 1.27
N HIS A 201 -18.23 11.53 0.84
CA HIS A 201 -18.43 12.57 -0.19
C HIS A 201 -18.32 14.01 0.31
N ASP A 202 -18.48 14.25 1.62
CA ASP A 202 -18.49 15.62 2.14
C ASP A 202 -17.09 16.25 2.18
N SER A 203 -17.00 17.53 1.84
CA SER A 203 -15.75 18.30 1.87
C SER A 203 -15.09 18.32 3.26
N ASP A 204 -15.88 18.13 4.31
CA ASP A 204 -15.43 18.11 5.70
C ASP A 204 -15.18 16.70 6.25
N SER A 205 -15.48 15.65 5.46
CA SER A 205 -15.20 14.27 5.86
C SER A 205 -13.70 14.01 5.98
N GLU A 206 -13.28 13.47 7.11
CA GLU A 206 -11.88 13.18 7.40
C GLU A 206 -11.37 11.95 6.65
N SER A 207 -10.40 12.10 5.76
CA SER A 207 -9.94 10.98 4.93
C SER A 207 -9.21 9.88 5.72
N PHE A 208 -9.65 8.63 5.52
CA PHE A 208 -8.96 7.46 6.07
C PHE A 208 -7.53 7.35 5.51
N TYR A 209 -7.37 7.62 4.21
CA TYR A 209 -6.07 7.64 3.56
C TYR A 209 -5.13 8.67 4.19
N ASP A 210 -5.60 9.91 4.38
CA ASP A 210 -4.75 10.95 4.98
C ASP A 210 -4.41 10.64 6.44
N TYR A 211 -5.31 10.04 7.20
CA TYR A 211 -5.00 9.61 8.55
C TYR A 211 -3.93 8.50 8.57
N CYS A 212 -4.01 7.51 7.68
CA CYS A 212 -2.98 6.49 7.51
C CYS A 212 -1.64 7.09 7.09
N ARG A 213 -1.66 8.04 6.15
CA ARG A 213 -0.48 8.81 5.71
C ARG A 213 0.18 9.56 6.86
N GLU A 214 -0.59 10.23 7.73
CA GLU A 214 -0.04 10.96 8.88
C GLU A 214 0.76 10.07 9.82
N GLN A 215 0.42 8.78 9.88
CA GLN A 215 1.13 7.78 10.66
C GLN A 215 2.24 7.06 9.88
N GLY A 216 2.42 7.39 8.59
CA GLY A 216 3.37 6.74 7.69
C GLY A 216 2.99 5.29 7.38
N ALA A 217 1.69 4.95 7.46
CA ALA A 217 1.20 3.62 7.16
C ALA A 217 1.08 3.41 5.64
N ILE A 218 1.49 2.25 5.15
CA ILE A 218 1.27 1.82 3.76
C ILE A 218 -0.21 1.47 3.60
N ILE A 219 -0.81 1.87 2.49
CA ILE A 219 -2.24 1.66 2.24
C ILE A 219 -2.41 0.59 1.16
N PHE A 220 -3.35 -0.34 1.40
CA PHE A 220 -3.73 -1.38 0.45
C PHE A 220 -5.24 -1.41 0.23
N SER A 221 -5.64 -1.45 -1.03
CA SER A 221 -7.02 -1.57 -1.51
C SER A 221 -7.14 -2.57 -2.66
N ALA A 222 -8.36 -2.92 -3.05
CA ALA A 222 -8.67 -3.97 -4.03
C ALA A 222 -9.92 -3.56 -4.85
N HIS A 223 -10.83 -4.47 -5.20
CA HIS A 223 -12.12 -4.22 -5.87
C HIS A 223 -12.03 -3.77 -7.36
N ASP A 224 -11.12 -2.87 -7.71
CA ASP A 224 -10.78 -2.62 -9.11
C ASP A 224 -9.79 -3.71 -9.50
N HIS A 225 -10.17 -4.59 -10.42
CA HIS A 225 -9.39 -5.79 -10.76
C HIS A 225 -8.18 -5.44 -11.65
N VAL A 226 -7.30 -4.63 -11.10
CA VAL A 226 -6.05 -4.11 -11.65
C VAL A 226 -5.01 -4.08 -10.54
N TYR A 227 -3.75 -3.94 -10.92
CA TYR A 227 -2.70 -3.55 -9.99
C TYR A 227 -2.31 -2.11 -10.29
N ALA A 228 -2.33 -1.24 -9.29
CA ALA A 228 -1.87 0.14 -9.43
C ALA A 228 -1.17 0.59 -8.14
N ARG A 229 -0.04 1.30 -8.30
CA ARG A 229 0.73 1.86 -7.20
C ARG A 229 0.91 3.34 -7.43
N THR A 230 0.64 4.14 -6.41
CA THR A 230 0.87 5.58 -6.46
C THR A 230 2.36 5.91 -6.36
N HIS A 231 2.73 7.12 -6.76
CA HIS A 231 3.89 7.83 -6.21
C HIS A 231 3.77 7.93 -4.68
N VAL A 232 4.85 8.28 -3.96
CA VAL A 232 4.69 8.67 -2.55
C VAL A 232 3.82 9.93 -2.51
N MET A 233 2.74 9.87 -1.75
CA MET A 233 1.73 10.92 -1.62
C MET A 233 1.90 11.66 -0.30
N SER A 234 1.82 12.98 -0.36
CA SER A 234 1.79 13.88 0.80
C SER A 234 0.38 14.32 1.20
N GLN A 235 -0.61 14.11 0.32
CA GLN A 235 -2.05 14.30 0.57
C GLN A 235 -2.84 13.33 -0.32
N PHE A 236 -3.92 12.75 0.22
CA PHE A 236 -4.77 11.81 -0.52
C PHE A 236 -6.12 12.41 -0.92
N LYS A 237 -6.77 13.21 -0.06
CA LYS A 237 -8.06 13.85 -0.40
C LYS A 237 -7.95 14.80 -1.59
N LYS A 238 -6.79 15.46 -1.72
CA LYS A 238 -6.38 16.23 -2.91
C LYS A 238 -5.03 15.66 -3.35
N PRO A 239 -5.01 14.68 -4.26
CA PRO A 239 -3.83 13.90 -4.57
C PRO A 239 -2.61 14.80 -4.84
N THR A 240 -1.63 14.77 -3.93
CA THR A 240 -0.42 15.58 -4.04
C THR A 240 0.79 14.69 -3.84
N ILE A 241 1.58 14.51 -4.89
CA ILE A 241 2.83 13.76 -4.86
C ILE A 241 3.81 14.45 -3.90
N ASP A 242 4.44 13.67 -3.04
CA ASP A 242 5.47 14.14 -2.12
C ASP A 242 6.67 14.70 -2.90
N LYS A 243 7.15 15.86 -2.47
CA LYS A 243 8.23 16.57 -3.18
C LYS A 243 9.55 15.79 -3.23
N TYR A 244 9.77 14.83 -2.32
CA TYR A 244 10.98 14.01 -2.29
C TYR A 244 10.87 12.71 -3.11
N ASP A 245 9.69 12.40 -3.64
CA ASP A 245 9.49 11.23 -4.52
C ASP A 245 10.19 11.46 -5.87
N ARG A 246 10.00 12.66 -6.43
CA ARG A 246 10.51 13.06 -7.75
C ARG A 246 12.05 13.18 -7.85
N ILE A 247 12.76 13.09 -6.72
CA ILE A 247 14.23 13.16 -6.67
C ILE A 247 14.89 11.80 -6.57
N THR A 248 14.10 10.72 -6.52
CA THR A 248 14.59 9.34 -6.51
C THR A 248 14.09 8.55 -7.72
N ASP A 249 14.72 7.41 -7.99
CA ASP A 249 14.23 6.48 -9.00
C ASP A 249 12.84 5.95 -8.64
N ALA A 250 12.01 5.63 -9.64
CA ALA A 250 10.64 5.11 -9.47
C ALA A 250 10.55 3.81 -8.64
N SER A 251 11.67 3.08 -8.52
CA SER A 251 11.80 1.89 -7.68
C SER A 251 12.19 2.19 -6.23
N ILE A 252 12.34 3.46 -5.84
CA ILE A 252 12.71 3.88 -4.48
C ILE A 252 11.57 4.69 -3.87
N VAL A 253 10.90 4.08 -2.89
CA VAL A 253 9.82 4.69 -2.13
C VAL A 253 10.35 5.12 -0.76
N GLN A 254 10.15 6.39 -0.39
CA GLN A 254 10.56 6.92 0.92
C GLN A 254 9.35 7.34 1.74
N ILE A 255 8.90 6.47 2.65
CA ILE A 255 7.76 6.73 3.54
C ILE A 255 8.22 7.34 4.88
N ARG A 256 7.31 8.09 5.50
CA ARG A 256 7.48 8.72 6.81
C ARG A 256 6.12 9.20 7.34
N LYS A 257 6.07 9.68 8.58
CA LYS A 257 4.88 10.40 9.04
C LYS A 257 4.57 11.57 8.10
N GLY A 258 3.38 11.54 7.51
CA GLY A 258 2.90 12.55 6.56
C GLY A 258 3.19 12.26 5.09
N ALA A 259 3.85 11.16 4.74
CA ALA A 259 4.03 10.74 3.35
C ALA A 259 4.10 9.21 3.19
N THR A 260 3.25 8.64 2.34
CA THR A 260 3.15 7.18 2.12
C THR A 260 2.65 6.85 0.71
N ILE A 261 2.55 5.57 0.38
CA ILE A 261 1.95 5.09 -0.88
C ILE A 261 0.61 4.41 -0.63
N ASP A 262 -0.22 4.42 -1.66
CA ASP A 262 -1.37 3.53 -1.80
C ASP A 262 -1.12 2.53 -2.93
N ILE A 263 -1.60 1.30 -2.72
CA ILE A 263 -1.49 0.21 -3.68
C ILE A 263 -2.84 -0.49 -3.78
N LEU A 264 -3.41 -0.39 -4.98
CA LEU A 264 -4.59 -1.11 -5.44
C LEU A 264 -4.13 -2.46 -6.01
N ASN A 265 -4.66 -3.57 -5.49
CA ASN A 265 -4.29 -4.90 -5.96
C ASN A 265 -5.48 -5.87 -5.97
N GLY A 266 -6.29 -5.79 -7.02
CA GLY A 266 -7.41 -6.69 -7.27
C GLY A 266 -7.17 -7.72 -8.37
N THR A 267 -5.93 -8.20 -8.54
CA THR A 267 -5.59 -9.12 -9.64
C THR A 267 -5.36 -10.56 -9.18
N GLY A 268 -5.93 -10.95 -8.03
CA GLY A 268 -5.60 -12.19 -7.33
C GLY A 268 -6.02 -13.47 -8.05
N GLY A 269 -6.95 -13.40 -9.00
CA GLY A 269 -7.40 -14.58 -9.75
C GLY A 269 -8.75 -14.42 -10.46
N TRP A 270 -9.52 -13.38 -10.17
CA TRP A 270 -10.87 -13.20 -10.72
C TRP A 270 -11.00 -12.00 -11.65
N GLU A 271 -11.07 -12.24 -12.96
CA GLU A 271 -11.08 -11.21 -14.02
C GLU A 271 -9.93 -10.17 -13.89
N ILE A 272 -9.57 -9.50 -14.99
CA ILE A 272 -8.73 -8.30 -14.91
C ILE A 272 -9.46 -7.25 -15.73
N TYR A 273 -9.59 -6.04 -15.21
CA TYR A 273 -10.29 -4.96 -15.91
C TYR A 273 -9.37 -4.21 -16.87
N ILE A 274 -9.99 -3.51 -17.82
CA ILE A 274 -9.32 -2.49 -18.62
C ILE A 274 -9.29 -1.18 -17.84
N GLU A 275 -8.31 -0.34 -18.15
CA GLU A 275 -8.27 1.03 -17.64
C GLU A 275 -9.08 1.93 -18.58
N GLN A 276 -9.87 2.85 -18.03
CA GLN A 276 -10.74 3.73 -18.80
C GLN A 276 -11.01 5.05 -18.07
N GLY A 277 -11.70 5.99 -18.72
CA GLY A 277 -12.03 7.30 -18.14
C GLY A 277 -10.83 8.22 -17.89
N GLU A 278 -11.02 9.24 -17.08
CA GLU A 278 -9.96 10.15 -16.63
C GLU A 278 -9.05 9.49 -15.57
N GLN A 279 -9.59 8.54 -14.82
CA GLN A 279 -8.95 7.92 -13.66
C GLN A 279 -7.69 7.14 -14.02
N LYS A 280 -7.68 6.53 -15.22
CA LYS A 280 -6.47 5.89 -15.75
C LYS A 280 -5.33 6.90 -15.99
N ASP A 281 -5.62 8.16 -16.26
CA ASP A 281 -4.60 9.16 -16.63
C ASP A 281 -4.18 10.04 -15.44
N TYR A 282 -4.67 9.74 -14.22
CA TYR A 282 -4.27 10.49 -13.03
C TYR A 282 -2.76 10.40 -12.77
N SER A 283 -2.16 11.58 -12.63
CA SER A 283 -0.69 11.75 -12.55
C SER A 283 -0.03 11.14 -11.31
N HIS A 284 -0.80 10.80 -10.28
CA HIS A 284 -0.28 10.18 -9.06
C HIS A 284 0.00 8.69 -9.22
N TRP A 285 -0.39 8.05 -10.32
CA TRP A 285 -0.02 6.66 -10.58
C TRP A 285 1.45 6.55 -11.01
N GLN A 286 2.25 5.80 -10.23
CA GLN A 286 3.64 5.49 -10.57
C GLN A 286 3.74 4.24 -11.45
N LYS A 287 2.90 3.23 -11.19
CA LYS A 287 2.88 1.97 -11.95
C LYS A 287 1.46 1.43 -12.00
N LYS A 288 1.05 0.90 -13.15
CA LYS A 288 -0.27 0.27 -13.35
C LYS A 288 -0.15 -0.97 -14.20
N TYR A 289 -1.05 -1.92 -13.98
CA TYR A 289 -1.18 -3.17 -14.69
C TYR A 289 -2.66 -3.53 -14.81
N ALA A 290 -3.10 -3.77 -16.03
CA ALA A 290 -4.49 -4.03 -16.37
C ALA A 290 -4.57 -5.07 -17.50
N ARG A 291 -5.80 -5.42 -17.89
CA ARG A 291 -6.09 -6.45 -18.91
C ARG A 291 -5.45 -6.15 -20.26
N GLY A 292 -5.30 -4.87 -20.56
CA GLY A 292 -4.89 -4.37 -21.88
C GLY A 292 -6.04 -4.40 -22.88
N SER A 293 -5.93 -3.59 -23.93
CA SER A 293 -7.00 -3.40 -24.92
C SER A 293 -7.20 -4.62 -25.83
N LYS A 294 -6.21 -5.51 -25.91
CA LYS A 294 -6.26 -6.76 -26.69
C LYS A 294 -6.38 -7.99 -25.81
N SER A 295 -6.70 -7.81 -24.52
CA SER A 295 -6.79 -8.89 -23.54
C SER A 295 -5.48 -9.66 -23.33
N GLU A 296 -4.34 -9.06 -23.62
CA GLU A 296 -3.01 -9.67 -23.52
C GLU A 296 -2.64 -10.10 -22.10
N ASN A 297 -3.32 -9.55 -21.08
CA ASN A 297 -3.11 -9.86 -19.67
C ASN A 297 -4.30 -10.57 -19.02
N ALA A 298 -5.36 -10.93 -19.76
CA ALA A 298 -6.63 -11.41 -19.18
C ALA A 298 -6.53 -12.65 -18.28
N LYS A 299 -5.46 -13.44 -18.39
CA LYS A 299 -5.18 -14.63 -17.54
C LYS A 299 -3.83 -14.56 -16.84
N LYS A 300 -3.24 -13.36 -16.76
CA LYS A 300 -1.95 -13.09 -16.13
C LYS A 300 -2.16 -12.41 -14.78
N TYR A 301 -2.87 -13.13 -13.90
CA TYR A 301 -3.16 -12.75 -12.53
C TYR A 301 -1.90 -12.66 -11.68
N GLY A 302 -1.97 -11.99 -10.54
CA GLY A 302 -0.80 -11.72 -9.73
C GLY A 302 -1.07 -11.36 -8.29
N GLY A 303 0.02 -11.20 -7.55
CA GLY A 303 0.01 -10.77 -6.16
C GLY A 303 1.23 -9.91 -5.86
N LEU A 304 1.10 -9.04 -4.87
CA LEU A 304 2.22 -8.25 -4.36
C LEU A 304 2.87 -8.99 -3.20
N PHE A 305 4.19 -9.17 -3.27
CA PHE A 305 4.97 -9.86 -2.25
C PHE A 305 6.06 -8.94 -1.73
N CYS A 306 6.00 -8.60 -0.45
CA CYS A 306 6.91 -7.66 0.19
C CYS A 306 7.73 -8.35 1.29
N ASP A 307 9.05 -8.38 1.12
CA ASP A 307 10.03 -8.75 2.13
C ASP A 307 10.31 -7.53 3.02
N PHE A 308 9.69 -7.51 4.20
CA PHE A 308 9.92 -6.48 5.23
C PHE A 308 11.14 -6.84 6.08
N ASN A 309 11.80 -5.81 6.61
CA ASN A 309 13.11 -5.91 7.26
C ASN A 309 14.17 -6.53 6.32
N TYR A 310 14.19 -6.07 5.07
CA TYR A 310 14.97 -6.66 3.99
C TYR A 310 16.47 -6.72 4.34
N GLY A 311 17.05 -7.92 4.30
CA GLY A 311 18.44 -8.15 4.68
C GLY A 311 18.75 -7.89 6.16
N GLY A 312 17.72 -7.86 7.01
CA GLY A 312 17.81 -7.55 8.44
C GLY A 312 17.56 -6.07 8.77
N ASN A 313 17.47 -5.17 7.78
CA ASN A 313 17.35 -3.73 8.01
C ASN A 313 15.90 -3.35 8.36
N PRO A 314 15.57 -2.96 9.61
CA PRO A 314 14.19 -2.68 10.03
C PRO A 314 13.56 -1.44 9.38
N LYS A 315 14.33 -0.67 8.60
CA LYS A 315 13.88 0.51 7.87
C LYS A 315 13.73 0.27 6.38
N LYS A 316 13.91 -0.97 5.91
CA LYS A 316 13.88 -1.32 4.49
C LYS A 316 12.95 -2.49 4.23
N ALA A 317 12.17 -2.38 3.16
CA ALA A 317 11.43 -3.48 2.57
C ALA A 317 11.71 -3.57 1.07
N TYR A 318 11.53 -4.75 0.49
CA TYR A 318 11.57 -4.97 -0.95
C TYR A 318 10.27 -5.63 -1.41
N CYS A 319 9.61 -5.05 -2.40
CA CYS A 319 8.34 -5.53 -2.91
C CYS A 319 8.44 -5.92 -4.38
N GLN A 320 7.73 -6.97 -4.77
CA GLN A 320 7.57 -7.40 -6.16
C GLN A 320 6.12 -7.74 -6.45
N PHE A 321 5.57 -7.20 -7.54
CA PHE A 321 4.32 -7.68 -8.11
C PHE A 321 4.63 -8.80 -9.11
N LEU A 322 4.27 -10.03 -8.74
CA LEU A 322 4.53 -11.24 -9.50
C LEU A 322 3.26 -11.69 -10.23
N ARG A 323 3.41 -12.28 -11.41
CA ARG A 323 2.30 -12.74 -12.24
C ARG A 323 2.46 -14.16 -12.73
N ILE A 324 1.36 -14.88 -12.83
CA ILE A 324 1.27 -16.17 -13.52
C ILE A 324 1.16 -15.95 -15.04
N ASN A 325 1.37 -17.02 -15.82
CA ASN A 325 1.14 -17.05 -17.27
C ASN A 325 1.85 -15.93 -18.06
N SER A 326 2.99 -15.45 -17.57
CA SER A 326 3.78 -14.38 -18.17
C SER A 326 5.21 -14.86 -18.40
N SER A 327 5.82 -14.47 -19.52
CA SER A 327 7.25 -14.68 -19.77
C SER A 327 8.11 -13.94 -18.75
N ASP A 328 7.72 -12.71 -18.44
CA ASP A 328 8.32 -11.91 -17.37
C ASP A 328 7.43 -11.99 -16.13
N LYS A 329 7.87 -12.81 -15.17
CA LYS A 329 7.14 -13.06 -13.92
C LYS A 329 7.02 -11.80 -13.06
N VAL A 330 8.06 -10.98 -13.01
CA VAL A 330 8.08 -9.71 -12.24
C VAL A 330 7.60 -8.58 -13.14
N PHE A 331 6.56 -7.84 -12.73
CA PHE A 331 6.07 -6.67 -13.47
C PHE A 331 6.42 -5.33 -12.82
N ASP A 332 6.34 -5.28 -11.50
CA ASP A 332 6.82 -4.14 -10.70
C ASP A 332 7.74 -4.65 -9.60
N SER A 333 8.75 -3.86 -9.26
CA SER A 333 9.58 -4.08 -8.09
C SER A 333 10.15 -2.78 -7.56
N PHE A 334 10.13 -2.63 -6.24
CA PHE A 334 10.56 -1.40 -5.58
C PHE A 334 11.01 -1.67 -4.15
N TYR A 335 11.89 -0.81 -3.65
CA TYR A 335 12.27 -0.76 -2.24
C TYR A 335 11.45 0.31 -1.52
N ILE A 336 11.06 0.01 -0.29
CA ILE A 336 10.47 0.98 0.63
C ILE A 336 11.47 1.27 1.72
N TYR A 337 11.79 2.54 1.91
CA TYR A 337 12.62 3.05 2.99
C TYR A 337 11.77 3.88 3.95
N ARG A 338 11.91 3.61 5.24
CA ARG A 338 11.44 4.51 6.29
C ARG A 338 12.46 5.61 6.49
N ASN A 339 12.23 6.76 5.86
CA ASN A 339 13.11 7.91 5.91
C ASN A 339 12.37 9.12 6.48
N GLU A 340 12.53 9.37 7.78
CA GLU A 340 11.85 10.47 8.46
C GLU A 340 12.34 11.86 8.00
N ASN A 341 13.54 11.97 7.42
CA ASN A 341 14.16 13.25 7.06
C ASN A 341 14.81 13.23 5.66
N PRO A 342 14.04 13.04 4.58
CA PRO A 342 14.59 12.91 3.23
C PRO A 342 15.22 14.19 2.67
N SER A 343 15.00 15.34 3.31
CA SER A 343 15.71 16.59 2.96
C SER A 343 17.19 16.58 3.32
N SER A 344 17.58 15.82 4.34
CA SER A 344 18.95 15.81 4.89
C SER A 344 19.58 14.43 4.88
N VAL A 345 18.78 13.37 4.85
CA VAL A 345 19.23 11.97 4.85
C VAL A 345 18.86 11.34 3.51
N LYS A 346 19.88 10.98 2.71
CA LYS A 346 19.68 10.17 1.51
C LYS A 346 19.29 8.74 1.90
N TYR A 347 18.42 8.08 1.15
CA TYR A 347 18.04 6.68 1.42
C TYR A 347 19.25 5.73 1.45
N THR A 348 20.29 5.97 0.64
CA THR A 348 21.52 5.15 0.64
C THR A 348 22.24 5.20 1.99
N LYS A 349 22.15 6.32 2.71
CA LYS A 349 22.74 6.46 4.04
C LYS A 349 22.09 5.51 5.05
N ILE A 350 20.81 5.15 4.87
CA ILE A 350 20.12 4.16 5.69
C ILE A 350 20.74 2.77 5.50
N ASP A 351 21.11 2.43 4.27
CA ASP A 351 21.82 1.17 3.96
C ASP A 351 23.25 1.19 4.51
N ASP A 352 23.97 2.29 4.31
CA ASP A 352 25.35 2.46 4.80
C ASP A 352 25.42 2.37 6.33
N ASP A 353 24.49 3.04 7.03
CA ASP A 353 24.42 3.01 8.49
C ASP A 353 24.14 1.62 9.02
N PHE A 354 23.15 0.93 8.44
CA PHE A 354 22.85 -0.44 8.83
C PHE A 354 24.03 -1.39 8.56
N LYS A 355 24.72 -1.21 7.41
CA LYS A 355 25.92 -2.01 7.08
C LYS A 355 27.04 -1.77 8.09
N ASN A 356 27.28 -0.53 8.49
CA ASN A 356 28.30 -0.17 9.48
C ASN A 356 27.95 -0.72 10.88
N GLU A 357 26.69 -0.60 11.30
CA GLU A 357 26.18 -1.19 12.54
C GLU A 357 26.39 -2.72 12.55
N LYS A 358 26.00 -3.39 11.46
CA LYS A 358 26.20 -4.83 11.26
C LYS A 358 27.67 -5.24 11.30
N LEU A 359 28.54 -4.47 10.64
CA LEU A 359 29.99 -4.70 10.65
C LEU A 359 30.57 -4.59 12.06
N ASN A 360 30.17 -3.58 12.83
CA ASN A 360 30.63 -3.40 14.21
C ASN A 360 30.14 -4.53 15.12
N ALA A 361 28.90 -4.99 14.94
CA ALA A 361 28.37 -6.14 15.65
C ALA A 361 29.12 -7.43 15.30
N TYR A 362 29.43 -7.64 14.01
CA TYR A 362 30.23 -8.79 13.56
C TYR A 362 31.62 -8.78 14.21
N LYS A 363 32.33 -7.64 14.17
CA LYS A 363 33.65 -7.48 14.80
C LYS A 363 33.60 -7.80 16.29
N THR A 364 32.59 -7.30 16.98
CA THR A 364 32.37 -7.56 18.42
C THR A 364 32.15 -9.05 18.69
N ALA A 365 31.27 -9.72 17.92
CA ALA A 365 30.97 -11.13 18.07
C ALA A 365 32.18 -12.05 17.81
N HIS A 366 33.15 -11.60 17.01
CA HIS A 366 34.35 -12.35 16.65
C HIS A 366 35.63 -11.83 17.31
N ASN A 367 35.52 -10.93 18.30
CA ASN A 367 36.66 -10.31 18.99
C ASN A 367 37.71 -9.69 18.04
N ILE A 368 37.25 -9.11 16.93
CA ILE A 368 38.10 -8.41 15.97
C ILE A 368 38.25 -6.97 16.45
N HIS A 369 39.45 -6.62 16.90
CA HIS A 369 39.78 -5.25 17.25
C HIS A 369 40.31 -4.51 16.03
N ASP A 370 39.76 -3.33 15.74
CA ASP A 370 40.37 -2.45 14.76
C ASP A 370 41.78 -2.10 15.26
N SER A 371 42.79 -2.38 14.44
CA SER A 371 44.14 -1.91 14.69
C SER A 371 44.07 -0.39 14.74
N VAL A 372 44.12 0.18 15.95
CA VAL A 372 44.26 1.62 16.14
C VAL A 372 45.48 2.00 15.31
N PRO A 373 45.35 2.89 14.31
CA PRO A 373 46.53 3.40 13.63
C PRO A 373 47.43 3.96 14.73
N GLU A 374 48.63 3.39 14.87
CA GLU A 374 49.65 3.92 15.75
C GLU A 374 49.80 5.39 15.36
N LYS A 375 49.23 6.29 16.16
CA LYS A 375 49.41 7.71 15.95
C LYS A 375 50.90 7.92 16.13
N GLU A 376 51.61 8.23 15.05
CA GLU A 376 52.95 8.80 15.13
C GLU A 376 52.92 9.85 16.22
N ASN A 377 53.72 9.64 17.26
CA ASN A 377 53.95 10.57 18.36
C ASN A 377 54.56 11.86 17.79
N LYS A 378 53.74 12.74 17.20
CA LYS A 378 54.06 14.16 17.09
C LYS A 378 53.56 14.80 18.37
N SER A 379 54.52 15.04 19.26
CA SER A 379 54.31 15.84 20.47
C SER A 379 53.69 17.18 20.09
N PHE A 380 52.44 17.39 20.48
CA PHE A 380 51.82 18.71 20.53
C PHE A 380 51.38 19.00 21.96
N PRO A 381 51.52 20.26 22.41
CA PRO A 381 51.50 20.61 23.82
C PRO A 381 50.09 20.55 24.38
N LYS A 382 50.01 20.15 25.66
CA LYS A 382 48.80 20.07 26.46
C LYS A 382 47.99 21.38 26.38
N SER A 383 46.76 21.30 25.88
CA SER A 383 45.71 22.26 26.25
C SER A 383 44.46 21.51 26.72
N ILE A 384 43.85 22.11 27.73
CA ILE A 384 42.81 21.58 28.60
C ILE A 384 41.46 21.67 27.89
N ILE A 385 40.73 20.56 27.74
CA ILE A 385 39.29 20.60 27.44
C ILE A 385 38.54 19.54 28.27
N ASN A 386 37.47 20.02 28.90
CA ASN A 386 36.59 19.36 29.86
C ASN A 386 35.75 18.23 29.24
N ALA A 387 35.46 17.24 30.08
CA ALA A 387 34.57 16.13 29.79
C ALA A 387 33.09 16.52 29.98
N THR A 388 32.27 16.28 28.97
CA THR A 388 30.82 16.05 29.11
C THR A 388 30.34 14.98 28.13
N THR A 389 29.91 13.86 28.73
CA THR A 389 28.73 13.05 28.41
C THR A 389 28.54 12.53 26.97
N LEU A 390 29.02 11.31 26.72
CA LEU A 390 28.56 10.46 25.61
C LEU A 390 27.51 9.47 26.15
N GLY A 391 26.24 9.69 25.85
CA GLY A 391 25.14 8.77 26.17
C GLY A 391 25.08 7.63 25.15
N ILE A 392 25.49 6.44 25.56
CA ILE A 392 25.33 5.21 24.79
C ILE A 392 23.94 4.64 25.11
N GLY A 393 22.98 4.87 24.22
CA GLY A 393 21.68 4.18 24.22
C GLY A 393 21.80 2.83 23.51
N GLY A 394 22.35 1.83 24.19
CA GLY A 394 22.37 0.44 23.74
C GLY A 394 21.21 -0.34 24.36
N SER A 395 20.22 -0.69 23.54
CA SER A 395 19.18 -1.66 23.89
C SER A 395 19.81 -3.05 23.95
N VAL A 396 20.09 -3.53 25.16
CA VAL A 396 20.48 -4.93 25.39
C VAL A 396 19.21 -5.71 25.75
N CYS A 397 18.73 -6.51 24.80
CA CYS A 397 17.80 -7.59 25.12
C CYS A 397 18.57 -8.70 25.86
N VAL A 398 18.64 -8.60 27.19
CA VAL A 398 19.00 -9.74 28.04
C VAL A 398 17.72 -10.48 28.39
N ALA A 399 17.61 -11.73 27.94
CA ALA A 399 16.68 -12.69 28.50
C ALA A 399 17.09 -12.97 29.96
N ILE A 400 16.30 -12.49 30.93
CA ILE A 400 16.46 -12.84 32.34
C ILE A 400 15.22 -13.63 32.77
N ALA A 401 15.49 -14.86 33.18
CA ALA A 401 14.57 -15.78 33.81
C ALA A 401 13.97 -15.18 35.09
N ALA A 402 12.74 -15.59 35.37
CA ALA A 402 11.93 -15.22 36.52
C ALA A 402 12.70 -15.23 37.86
N LEU A 403 12.37 -14.29 38.74
CA LEU A 403 12.06 -14.50 40.18
C LEU A 403 11.74 -13.14 40.85
N GLY A 404 10.68 -13.13 41.66
CA GLY A 404 10.55 -12.21 42.81
C GLY A 404 9.78 -10.90 42.58
N GLY A 405 8.58 -10.84 43.13
CA GLY A 405 7.76 -9.63 43.20
C GLY A 405 8.34 -8.54 44.10
N GLY A 406 8.02 -7.29 43.77
CA GLY A 406 8.32 -6.12 44.58
C GLY A 406 7.58 -4.90 44.03
N ILE A 407 6.56 -4.47 44.77
CA ILE A 407 5.75 -3.26 44.52
C ILE A 407 6.63 -2.02 44.69
N PHE A 408 6.69 -1.15 43.67
CA PHE A 408 7.20 0.21 43.83
C PHE A 408 6.23 1.24 43.23
N LEU A 409 5.70 2.07 44.13
CA LEU A 409 4.87 3.24 43.85
C LEU A 409 5.77 4.39 43.33
N TYR A 410 5.49 4.89 42.12
CA TYR A 410 6.16 6.08 41.59
C TYR A 410 5.27 7.32 41.70
N LYS A 411 5.77 8.31 42.45
CA LYS A 411 5.13 9.60 42.75
C LYS A 411 5.60 10.64 41.73
N ARG A 412 4.64 11.28 41.04
CA ARG A 412 4.83 12.23 39.94
C ARG A 412 4.98 13.67 40.46
N ASN A 413 5.98 14.41 39.97
CA ASN A 413 6.15 15.88 40.01
C ASN A 413 7.35 16.20 39.08
N LYS A 414 7.48 17.31 38.34
CA LYS A 414 6.72 18.56 38.17
C LYS A 414 7.17 19.18 36.81
N LYS A 415 6.32 20.05 36.27
CA LYS A 415 6.51 20.90 35.07
C LYS A 415 7.81 21.72 35.08
N TYR A 416 8.42 21.86 33.91
CA TYR A 416 9.09 23.07 33.46
C TYR A 416 8.85 23.22 31.95
N ASP A 417 8.45 24.41 31.51
CA ASP A 417 8.88 24.98 30.23
C ASP A 417 8.65 26.50 30.25
N ASN A 418 9.76 27.24 30.14
CA ASN A 418 9.82 28.66 29.77
C ASN A 418 10.07 28.70 28.26
N ILE A 419 9.19 29.34 27.49
CA ILE A 419 9.38 29.59 26.05
C ILE A 419 9.59 31.09 25.83
N PRO A 420 10.66 31.53 25.14
CA PRO A 420 10.84 32.93 24.76
C PRO A 420 9.89 33.34 23.62
N LYS A 421 9.27 34.52 23.77
CA LYS A 421 8.49 35.20 22.74
C LYS A 421 9.43 35.82 21.68
N SER A 422 9.55 35.21 20.52
CA SER A 422 9.96 35.92 19.29
C SER A 422 9.58 35.14 18.03
N MET A 423 8.35 35.31 17.55
CA MET A 423 8.00 35.27 16.13
C MET A 423 6.55 35.76 16.00
N ILE A 424 6.39 37.03 15.61
CA ILE A 424 5.12 37.59 15.17
C ILE A 424 5.05 37.30 13.67
N LEU A 425 4.18 36.38 13.25
CA LEU A 425 3.75 36.29 11.86
C LEU A 425 2.51 37.18 11.69
N SER A 426 2.61 38.15 10.77
CA SER A 426 1.48 38.93 10.26
C SER A 426 0.62 38.06 9.35
N PHE A 427 -0.68 37.97 9.65
CA PHE A 427 -1.66 37.31 8.81
C PHE A 427 -2.24 38.32 7.81
N TYR A 428 -2.19 37.99 6.51
CA TYR A 428 -3.00 38.66 5.49
C TYR A 428 -4.28 37.85 5.30
N SER A 429 -5.43 38.51 5.39
CA SER A 429 -6.74 37.95 5.07
C SER A 429 -7.18 38.48 3.71
N THR A 430 -7.55 37.58 2.79
CA THR A 430 -8.16 37.95 1.50
C THR A 430 -9.63 37.56 1.53
N ASN A 431 -10.52 38.56 1.46
CA ASN A 431 -11.94 38.34 1.21
C ASN A 431 -12.24 38.67 -0.26
N GLY A 432 -12.76 37.70 -1.01
CA GLY A 432 -13.29 37.92 -2.35
C GLY A 432 -14.82 37.86 -2.31
N THR A 433 -15.47 38.86 -2.89
CA THR A 433 -16.91 38.86 -3.18
C THR A 433 -17.09 38.77 -4.69
N TYR A 434 -17.91 37.82 -5.13
CA TYR A 434 -18.21 37.57 -6.54
C TYR A 434 -19.49 38.35 -6.92
N ASP A 435 -19.40 39.25 -7.89
CA ASP A 435 -20.55 39.99 -8.42
C ASP A 435 -20.96 39.41 -9.78
N ASN A 436 -22.22 38.97 -9.87
CA ASN A 436 -22.70 38.09 -10.94
C ASN A 436 -23.12 38.82 -12.23
N ASN A 437 -22.94 40.15 -12.29
CA ASN A 437 -23.42 40.95 -13.43
C ASN A 437 -22.32 41.57 -14.30
N ASN A 438 -21.04 41.36 -13.97
CA ASN A 438 -19.91 41.70 -14.84
C ASN A 438 -18.77 40.72 -14.53
N ASN A 439 -18.34 39.92 -15.51
CA ASN A 439 -17.24 38.95 -15.40
C ASN A 439 -15.89 39.63 -15.05
N SER A 440 -15.73 40.07 -13.79
CA SER A 440 -14.49 40.63 -13.23
C SER A 440 -14.42 40.37 -11.74
N VAL A 441 -13.30 39.84 -11.27
CA VAL A 441 -13.00 39.62 -9.85
C VAL A 441 -12.17 40.81 -9.34
N ASN A 442 -12.70 41.53 -8.36
CA ASN A 442 -11.98 42.63 -7.71
C ASN A 442 -11.33 42.15 -6.41
N TYR A 443 -10.03 42.43 -6.25
CA TYR A 443 -9.29 42.16 -5.02
C TYR A 443 -9.01 43.47 -4.30
N THR A 444 -9.44 43.56 -3.03
CA THR A 444 -9.10 44.69 -2.16
C THR A 444 -8.14 44.21 -1.07
N LEU A 445 -6.92 44.74 -1.07
CA LEU A 445 -5.97 44.52 0.02
C LEU A 445 -6.32 45.45 1.19
N ILE A 446 -6.80 44.88 2.29
CA ILE A 446 -7.08 45.64 3.51
C ILE A 446 -5.87 45.52 4.44
N ASN A 447 -5.16 46.63 4.66
CA ASN A 447 -4.18 46.73 5.73
C ASN A 447 -4.90 47.16 7.01
N THR A 448 -4.99 46.28 8.01
CA THR A 448 -5.60 46.62 9.30
C THR A 448 -4.62 47.41 10.16
N LYS A 449 -4.34 48.65 9.76
CA LYS A 449 -3.94 49.75 10.63
C LYS A 449 -4.05 51.05 9.84
N ASP A 450 -4.87 51.94 10.38
CA ASP A 450 -5.09 53.34 10.02
C ASP A 450 -6.08 53.66 8.89
N ASN A 451 -7.12 54.40 9.30
CA ASN A 451 -8.06 55.14 8.46
C ASN A 451 -7.30 56.20 7.66
N SER A 452 -7.31 56.09 6.32
CA SER A 452 -7.59 57.18 5.36
C SER A 452 -6.94 56.92 3.99
N HIS A 453 -7.66 57.37 2.95
CA HIS A 453 -7.29 57.53 1.55
C HIS A 453 -7.36 56.31 0.60
N VAL A 454 -8.36 56.40 -0.28
CA VAL A 454 -8.58 55.60 -1.49
C VAL A 454 -7.66 56.13 -2.61
N ILE A 455 -6.98 55.24 -3.33
CA ILE A 455 -6.33 55.53 -4.61
C ILE A 455 -6.83 54.49 -5.61
N ASP A 456 -7.64 54.92 -6.58
CA ASP A 456 -8.09 54.10 -7.71
C ASP A 456 -6.99 54.00 -8.77
N GLY A 457 -6.68 52.77 -9.19
CA GLY A 457 -5.79 52.49 -10.31
C GLY A 457 -6.33 51.34 -11.14
N PHE A 458 -6.91 51.66 -12.31
CA PHE A 458 -7.45 50.69 -13.26
C PHE A 458 -6.36 50.11 -14.15
N ALA A 459 -6.28 48.78 -14.24
CA ALA A 459 -5.55 48.08 -15.30
C ALA A 459 -6.48 47.05 -15.96
N THR A 460 -6.87 47.32 -17.20
CA THR A 460 -7.69 46.44 -18.05
C THR A 460 -6.79 45.65 -18.98
N VAL A 461 -6.89 44.32 -18.98
CA VAL A 461 -6.28 43.45 -20.01
C VAL A 461 -7.40 42.76 -20.76
N LYS A 462 -7.55 43.10 -22.05
CA LYS A 462 -8.48 42.47 -23.00
C LYS A 462 -7.84 41.21 -23.58
N HIS A 463 -8.58 40.10 -23.61
CA HIS A 463 -8.28 38.96 -24.49
C HIS A 463 -9.31 38.89 -25.61
N ASN A 464 -8.82 38.83 -26.85
CA ASN A 464 -9.59 38.82 -28.09
C ASN A 464 -10.24 37.46 -28.37
N GLU A 465 -11.44 37.55 -28.93
CA GLU A 465 -12.26 36.51 -29.55
C GLU A 465 -11.67 36.04 -30.89
N PHE A 466 -11.91 34.77 -31.25
CA PHE A 466 -11.90 34.31 -32.64
C PHE A 466 -13.11 33.41 -32.90
N TYR A 467 -13.76 33.69 -34.04
CA TYR A 467 -14.99 33.14 -34.65
C TYR A 467 -15.03 31.60 -34.72
N GLN A 468 -16.14 30.97 -34.32
CA GLN A 468 -17.32 30.55 -35.12
C GLN A 468 -17.04 29.67 -36.35
N ASN A 469 -17.54 28.44 -36.30
CA ASN A 469 -18.28 27.84 -37.41
C ASN A 469 -19.44 26.99 -36.85
N GLN A 470 -20.62 27.27 -37.38
CA GLN A 470 -21.89 26.57 -37.16
C GLN A 470 -21.86 25.24 -37.92
N ASP A 471 -22.51 24.21 -37.37
CA ASP A 471 -23.37 23.32 -38.13
C ASP A 471 -24.48 22.80 -37.21
N GLU A 472 -25.69 22.82 -37.74
CA GLU A 472 -26.96 22.64 -37.05
C GLU A 472 -27.41 21.17 -36.96
N ASN A 473 -28.33 20.95 -36.01
CA ASN A 473 -29.40 19.94 -36.00
C ASN A 473 -29.05 18.46 -35.80
N ASN A 474 -29.33 17.95 -34.60
CA ASN A 474 -30.60 17.22 -34.35
C ASN A 474 -30.78 16.93 -32.86
N GLY A 475 -31.96 17.32 -32.35
CA GLY A 475 -32.35 17.17 -30.96
C GLY A 475 -32.77 15.74 -30.60
N TYR A 476 -32.47 15.36 -29.37
CA TYR A 476 -33.23 14.40 -28.59
C TYR A 476 -33.22 14.86 -27.13
N ASP A 477 -34.41 14.91 -26.54
CA ASP A 477 -34.69 15.33 -25.17
C ASP A 477 -34.01 14.42 -24.14
N GLU A 478 -33.18 15.00 -23.27
CA GLU A 478 -32.71 14.39 -22.02
C GLU A 478 -33.60 14.85 -20.84
N PRO A 479 -34.13 13.94 -20.02
CA PRO A 479 -34.57 14.31 -18.69
C PRO A 479 -33.42 14.22 -17.69
N SER A 480 -33.09 15.38 -17.13
CA SER A 480 -32.21 15.56 -15.98
C SER A 480 -32.78 14.89 -14.73
N TYR A 481 -32.02 13.98 -14.13
CA TYR A 481 -32.28 13.49 -12.78
C TYR A 481 -31.22 14.02 -11.82
N TYR A 482 -31.61 15.09 -11.11
CA TYR A 482 -31.07 15.42 -9.79
C TYR A 482 -31.61 14.39 -8.78
N SER A 483 -30.76 13.72 -8.02
CA SER A 483 -31.16 13.03 -6.79
C SER A 483 -30.36 13.57 -5.62
N ASN A 484 -31.02 14.41 -4.82
CA ASN A 484 -30.61 14.75 -3.46
C ASN A 484 -30.83 13.55 -2.55
N ALA A 485 -29.82 13.21 -1.74
CA ALA A 485 -29.92 12.25 -0.67
C ALA A 485 -30.57 12.90 0.57
N TYR A 486 -31.60 12.25 1.12
CA TYR A 486 -31.98 12.37 2.53
C TYR A 486 -32.58 11.04 2.99
N ASP A 487 -32.19 10.65 4.21
CA ASP A 487 -32.69 9.54 5.02
C ASP A 487 -34.22 9.54 5.16
N ASP A 488 -34.86 8.38 5.05
CA ASP A 488 -35.69 7.80 6.14
C ASP A 488 -36.27 6.40 5.77
N ASP A 489 -36.54 5.62 6.82
CA ASP A 489 -36.95 4.21 6.84
C ASP A 489 -38.35 3.88 6.24
N ASN A 490 -38.49 2.61 5.81
CA ASN A 490 -39.69 1.76 5.61
C ASN A 490 -40.26 1.46 4.19
N TYR A 491 -39.93 0.24 3.70
CA TYR A 491 -40.72 -0.73 2.87
C TYR A 491 -41.17 -0.37 1.42
N PRO A 492 -41.49 -1.35 0.51
CA PRO A 492 -41.06 -2.75 0.34
C PRO A 492 -40.25 -3.00 -0.97
N SER A 493 -39.69 -4.21 -1.03
CA SER A 493 -39.02 -4.88 -2.16
C SER A 493 -39.59 -4.62 -3.57
N ASN A 494 -38.72 -4.20 -4.48
CA ASN A 494 -38.88 -4.46 -5.92
C ASN A 494 -37.55 -4.96 -6.51
N SER A 495 -37.54 -6.25 -6.83
CA SER A 495 -36.44 -6.98 -7.44
C SER A 495 -36.14 -6.44 -8.84
N ARG A 496 -34.99 -5.78 -9.03
CA ARG A 496 -34.40 -5.61 -10.36
C ARG A 496 -33.45 -6.78 -10.60
N LYS A 497 -33.84 -7.64 -11.54
CA LYS A 497 -33.02 -8.73 -12.07
C LYS A 497 -31.84 -8.14 -12.84
N TYR A 498 -30.62 -8.41 -12.38
CA TYR A 498 -29.42 -8.26 -13.20
C TYR A 498 -29.36 -9.45 -14.17
N ASN A 499 -29.20 -9.15 -15.46
CA ASN A 499 -29.02 -10.16 -16.50
C ASN A 499 -27.61 -10.74 -16.39
N TYR A 500 -27.52 -11.97 -15.90
CA TYR A 500 -26.32 -12.80 -15.96
C TYR A 500 -26.02 -13.19 -17.42
N TYR A 501 -24.83 -12.83 -17.90
CA TYR A 501 -24.25 -13.49 -19.07
C TYR A 501 -23.86 -14.92 -18.67
N THR A 502 -24.71 -15.89 -18.98
CA THR A 502 -24.36 -17.31 -18.91
C THR A 502 -23.63 -17.71 -20.19
N ARG A 503 -22.36 -18.10 -20.06
CA ARG A 503 -21.63 -18.83 -21.10
C ARG A 503 -22.15 -20.26 -21.10
N GLN A 504 -22.68 -20.72 -22.24
CA GLN A 504 -22.94 -22.14 -22.45
C GLN A 504 -21.62 -22.92 -22.61
N PRO A 505 -21.54 -24.16 -22.11
CA PRO A 505 -20.43 -25.05 -22.37
C PRO A 505 -20.61 -25.78 -23.71
N ASP A 506 -19.57 -25.75 -24.55
CA ASP A 506 -19.45 -26.64 -25.71
C ASP A 506 -19.42 -28.09 -25.23
N THR A 507 -20.38 -28.88 -25.69
CA THR A 507 -20.37 -30.34 -25.54
C THR A 507 -19.99 -30.96 -26.88
N ASP A 508 -18.82 -31.57 -26.88
CA ASP A 508 -18.30 -32.39 -27.95
C ASP A 508 -18.83 -33.82 -27.73
N ASN A 509 -19.63 -34.34 -28.66
CA ASN A 509 -19.87 -35.77 -28.87
C ASN A 509 -20.75 -36.02 -30.12
N GLY A 510 -20.11 -36.44 -31.21
CA GLY A 510 -20.39 -37.74 -31.82
C GLY A 510 -21.66 -37.93 -32.68
N ILE A 511 -21.37 -38.37 -33.90
CA ILE A 511 -22.08 -39.38 -34.71
C ILE A 511 -23.01 -38.85 -35.83
N SER A 512 -22.55 -39.20 -37.04
CA SER A 512 -23.17 -39.12 -38.37
C SER A 512 -24.55 -39.78 -38.45
N PRO A 513 -25.35 -39.44 -39.48
CA PRO A 513 -25.65 -40.52 -40.41
C PRO A 513 -25.44 -40.16 -41.88
N GLN A 514 -25.09 -41.21 -42.61
CA GLN A 514 -24.92 -41.29 -44.04
C GLN A 514 -26.25 -41.04 -44.78
N VAL A 515 -26.17 -40.32 -45.90
CA VAL A 515 -27.03 -40.54 -47.06
C VAL A 515 -26.15 -40.56 -48.31
N THR A 516 -26.15 -41.71 -48.96
CA THR A 516 -25.45 -42.05 -50.19
C THR A 516 -26.30 -41.66 -51.40
N VAL A 517 -25.75 -40.91 -52.35
CA VAL A 517 -26.16 -40.97 -53.76
C VAL A 517 -24.92 -40.86 -54.66
N ASN A 518 -24.57 -42.01 -55.27
CA ASN A 518 -23.70 -42.24 -56.43
C ASN A 518 -24.21 -41.45 -57.67
N ASN A 519 -23.52 -41.13 -58.76
CA ASN A 519 -22.20 -41.42 -59.35
C ASN A 519 -22.07 -40.43 -60.54
N ASN A 520 -20.85 -40.06 -60.95
CA ASN A 520 -20.35 -40.27 -62.33
C ASN A 520 -19.06 -39.48 -62.63
N TYR A 521 -18.05 -40.22 -63.13
CA TYR A 521 -17.05 -39.90 -64.17
C TYR A 521 -16.35 -38.51 -64.11
N THR A 522 -15.03 -38.36 -64.18
CA THR A 522 -14.05 -39.00 -65.10
C THR A 522 -12.63 -38.64 -64.64
N ASP A 523 -11.66 -39.49 -64.97
CA ASP A 523 -10.21 -39.30 -64.85
C ASP A 523 -9.66 -37.99 -65.46
N ASN A 524 -8.59 -37.44 -64.85
CA ASN A 524 -7.30 -37.21 -65.53
C ASN A 524 -6.22 -36.59 -64.62
N ASN A 525 -5.14 -37.36 -64.42
CA ASN A 525 -3.72 -37.01 -64.55
C ASN A 525 -3.12 -35.73 -63.90
N ASN A 526 -2.08 -35.99 -63.08
CA ASN A 526 -0.70 -35.45 -63.07
C ASN A 526 -0.21 -34.88 -61.72
N ILE A 527 0.68 -35.59 -61.01
CA ILE A 527 2.17 -35.53 -61.03
C ILE A 527 2.76 -34.51 -60.01
N PHE A 528 3.38 -35.10 -58.98
CA PHE A 528 4.64 -34.78 -58.27
C PHE A 528 5.11 -33.36 -57.89
N SER A 529 5.55 -33.31 -56.62
CA SER A 529 6.81 -32.79 -56.01
C SER A 529 6.56 -31.68 -54.96
N LYS A 530 6.80 -31.89 -53.66
CA LYS A 530 8.08 -31.93 -52.91
C LYS A 530 9.06 -30.81 -53.32
N TYR A 531 9.20 -29.77 -52.49
CA TYR A 531 10.35 -29.53 -51.59
C TYR A 531 10.24 -28.15 -50.89
N GLN A 532 10.71 -28.12 -49.64
CA GLN A 532 10.86 -27.01 -48.67
C GLN A 532 9.62 -26.57 -47.89
#